data_AF-A0A3C2DZ34-F1
#
_entry.id   AF-A0A3C2DZ34-F1
#
_cell.length_a   1.000
_cell.length_b   1.000
_cell.length_c   1.000
_cell.angle_alpha   90.00
_cell.angle_beta   90.00
_cell.angle_gamma   90.00
#
_symmetry.space_group_name_H-M   'P 1'
#
loop_
_entity.id
_entity.type
_entity.pdbx_description
1 polymer ?
#
loop_
_entity_poly.entity_id
_entity_poly.type
_entity_poly.pdbx_seq_one_letter_code
_entity_poly.pdbx_strand_id
1 'polypeptide(L)' 'MPKNKGKPIHGWLVVDKAQGVTSNWVVGQVKKLTGAAKVGHAGTLDPLATGILPIALGEATKTVS' A
#
# COMPACT_ATOMS: atom_id res chain seq x y z
N MET A 1 -1.68 13.31 -23.17
CA MET A 1 -2.23 11.97 -22.89
C MET A 1 -2.94 12.00 -21.54
N PRO A 2 -4.19 11.55 -21.41
CA PRO A 2 -4.85 11.49 -20.11
C PRO A 2 -4.06 10.54 -19.19
N LYS A 3 -3.70 11.00 -17.99
CA LYS A 3 -3.06 10.15 -16.96
C LYS A 3 -4.01 8.99 -16.67
N ASN A 4 -3.54 7.76 -16.90
CA ASN A 4 -4.31 6.56 -16.63
C ASN A 4 -4.68 6.54 -15.13
N LYS A 5 -5.98 6.58 -14.80
CA LYS A 5 -6.45 6.82 -13.42
C LYS A 5 -6.28 5.61 -12.47
N GLY A 6 -5.70 4.50 -12.94
CA GLY A 6 -5.60 3.25 -12.20
C GLY A 6 -6.97 2.56 -12.05
N LYS A 7 -6.96 1.30 -11.60
CA LYS A 7 -8.16 0.49 -11.38
C LYS A 7 -8.89 0.93 -10.10
N PRO A 8 -10.23 1.01 -10.09
CA PRO A 8 -11.03 1.34 -8.90
C PRO A 8 -11.09 0.13 -7.95
N ILE A 9 -9.98 -0.16 -7.28
CA ILE A 9 -9.87 -1.26 -6.30
C ILE A 9 -10.01 -0.68 -4.90
N HIS A 10 -10.83 -1.33 -4.08
CA HIS A 10 -11.14 -0.92 -2.71
C HIS A 10 -10.93 -2.10 -1.76
N GLY A 11 -10.35 -1.84 -0.58
CA GLY A 11 -10.19 -2.87 0.45
C GLY A 11 -8.84 -2.79 1.16
N TRP A 12 -8.54 -3.86 1.89
CA TRP A 12 -7.32 -4.00 2.68
C TRP A 12 -6.50 -5.18 2.23
N LEU A 13 -5.17 -5.04 2.28
CA LEU A 13 -4.21 -6.12 2.15
C LEU A 13 -3.36 -6.16 3.42
N VAL A 14 -3.20 -7.35 3.97
CA VAL A 14 -2.27 -7.60 5.08
C VAL A 14 -0.97 -8.07 4.47
N VAL A 15 0.07 -7.24 4.52
CA VAL A 15 1.39 -7.57 3.97
C VAL A 15 2.34 -7.88 5.12
N ASP A 16 3.01 -9.03 5.06
CA ASP A 16 4.17 -9.29 5.90
C ASP A 16 5.39 -8.57 5.29
N LYS A 17 5.80 -7.45 5.88
CA LYS A 17 6.91 -6.63 5.39
C LYS A 17 8.23 -7.33 5.69
N ALA A 18 9.00 -7.61 4.66
CA ALA A 18 10.36 -8.12 4.81
C ALA A 18 11.31 -7.08 5.46
N GLN A 19 12.40 -7.58 6.03
CA GLN A 19 13.48 -6.74 6.53
C GLN A 19 14.21 -6.07 5.35
N GLY A 20 14.72 -4.86 5.57
CA GLY A 20 15.53 -4.13 4.59
C GLY A 20 14.74 -3.31 3.57
N VAL A 21 13.39 -3.39 3.58
CA VAL A 21 12.53 -2.56 2.71
C VAL A 21 11.74 -1.53 3.51
N THR A 22 11.52 -0.36 2.92
CA THR A 22 10.69 0.70 3.52
C THR A 22 9.20 0.39 3.35
N SER A 23 8.36 0.92 4.24
CA SER A 23 6.90 0.82 4.10
C SER A 23 6.39 1.43 2.78
N ASN A 24 7.01 2.52 2.32
CA ASN A 24 6.70 3.14 1.03
C ASN A 24 7.08 2.27 -0.18
N TRP A 25 8.17 1.50 -0.08
CA TRP A 25 8.54 0.56 -1.14
C TRP A 25 7.44 -0.50 -1.31
N VAL A 26 6.88 -1.02 -0.22
CA VAL A 26 5.75 -1.96 -0.24
C VAL A 26 4.51 -1.34 -0.90
N VAL A 27 4.15 -0.11 -0.53
CA VAL A 27 3.05 0.62 -1.20
C VAL A 27 3.26 0.72 -2.71
N GLY A 28 4.48 1.02 -3.14
CA GLY A 28 4.85 1.07 -4.56
C GLY A 28 4.67 -0.28 -5.26
N GLN A 29 5.11 -1.37 -4.64
CA GLN A 29 4.91 -2.72 -5.18
C GLN A 29 3.43 -3.08 -5.27
N VAL A 30 2.65 -2.83 -4.22
CA VAL A 30 1.20 -3.10 -4.23
C VAL A 30 0.51 -2.30 -5.33
N LYS A 31 0.85 -1.01 -5.48
CA LYS A 31 0.28 -0.17 -6.55
C LYS A 31 0.63 -0.70 -7.94
N LYS A 32 1.87 -1.16 -8.16
CA LYS A 32 2.31 -1.73 -9.44
C LYS A 32 1.61 -3.06 -9.75
N LEU A 33 1.52 -3.96 -8.77
CA LEU A 33 0.95 -5.31 -8.93
C LEU A 33 -0.57 -5.27 -9.12
N THR A 34 -1.26 -4.43 -8.37
CA THR A 34 -2.73 -4.32 -8.43
C THR A 34 -3.20 -3.39 -9.55
N GLY A 35 -2.40 -2.37 -9.87
CA GLY A 35 -2.80 -1.25 -10.72
C GLY A 35 -3.81 -0.32 -10.05
N ALA A 36 -3.98 -0.37 -8.72
CA ALA A 36 -4.98 0.41 -8.00
C ALA A 36 -4.78 1.93 -8.15
N ALA A 37 -5.89 2.66 -8.26
CA ALA A 37 -5.92 4.11 -8.37
C ALA A 37 -5.29 4.81 -7.14
N LYS A 38 -5.52 4.28 -5.94
CA LYS A 38 -5.04 4.84 -4.67
C LYS A 38 -4.60 3.72 -3.73
N VAL A 39 -3.44 3.90 -3.08
CA VAL A 39 -2.84 2.96 -2.13
C VAL A 39 -2.20 3.77 -1.00
N GLY A 40 -2.30 3.29 0.24
CA GLY A 40 -1.62 3.81 1.43
C GLY A 40 -1.38 2.71 2.46
N HIS A 41 -0.60 2.97 3.51
CA HIS A 41 -0.37 2.03 4.60
C HIS A 41 -0.88 2.61 5.94
N ALA A 42 -1.27 1.76 6.89
CA ALA A 42 -1.80 2.17 8.19
C ALA A 42 -0.76 2.09 9.32
N GLY A 43 0.31 2.87 9.18
CA GLY A 43 1.44 2.90 10.10
C GLY A 43 2.76 2.55 9.42
N THR A 44 3.82 3.27 9.78
CA THR A 44 5.16 3.05 9.21
C THR A 44 5.88 2.01 10.05
N LEU A 45 6.42 0.99 9.39
CA LEU A 45 7.47 0.15 9.95
C LEU A 45 8.84 0.64 9.46
N ASP A 46 9.81 0.68 10.38
CA ASP A 46 11.20 0.96 10.05
C ASP A 46 11.75 -0.03 9.02
N PRO A 47 12.76 0.36 8.21
CA PRO A 47 13.34 -0.53 7.22
C PRO A 47 13.82 -1.86 7.81
N LEU A 48 14.35 -1.84 9.04
CA LEU A 48 14.85 -3.02 9.74
C LEU A 48 13.75 -3.85 10.43
N ALA A 49 12.54 -3.31 10.61
CA ALA A 49 11.42 -4.03 11.20
C ALA A 49 10.81 -5.03 10.21
N THR A 50 10.25 -6.13 10.72
CA THR A 50 9.46 -7.10 9.94
C THR A 50 8.03 -7.17 10.47
N GLY A 51 7.14 -7.86 9.76
CA GLY A 51 5.81 -8.18 10.24
C GLY A 51 4.70 -7.39 9.55
N ILE A 52 3.54 -7.35 10.21
CA ILE A 52 2.28 -6.91 9.60
C ILE A 52 2.30 -5.42 9.27
N LEU A 53 2.18 -5.11 7.98
CA LEU A 53 1.95 -3.79 7.41
C LEU A 53 0.58 -3.77 6.70
N PRO A 54 -0.47 -3.21 7.33
CA PRO A 54 -1.77 -3.08 6.67
C PRO A 54 -1.71 -2.07 5.53
N ILE A 55 -2.12 -2.49 4.33
CA ILE A 55 -2.18 -1.67 3.12
C ILE A 55 -3.64 -1.41 2.76
N ALA A 56 -4.01 -0.14 2.66
CA ALA A 56 -5.33 0.31 2.26
C ALA A 56 -5.36 0.64 0.77
N LEU A 57 -6.43 0.22 0.07
CA LEU A 57 -6.68 0.48 -1.35
C LEU A 57 -7.95 1.32 -1.51
N GLY A 58 -7.89 2.34 -2.37
CA GLY A 58 -9.06 3.15 -2.73
C GLY A 58 -9.75 3.78 -1.52
N GLU A 59 -11.04 3.53 -1.36
CA GLU A 59 -11.86 4.09 -0.27
C GLU A 59 -11.35 3.71 1.13
N ALA A 60 -10.74 2.53 1.30
CA ALA A 60 -10.16 2.11 2.58
C ALA A 60 -9.02 3.04 3.05
N THR A 61 -8.39 3.79 2.14
CA THR A 61 -7.35 4.76 2.56
C THR A 61 -7.91 5.90 3.41
N LYS A 62 -9.23 6.12 3.41
CA LYS A 62 -9.88 7.16 4.23
C LYS A 62 -10.06 6.73 5.69
N THR A 63 -9.86 5.45 6.01
CA THR A 63 -9.99 4.93 7.39
C THR A 63 -8.64 4.82 8.09
N VAL A 64 -7.56 5.26 7.45
CA VAL A 64 -6.24 5.39 8.08
C VAL A 64 -6.19 6.73 8.82
N SER A 65 -5.76 6.72 10.09
CA SER A 65 -5.62 7.92 10.93
C SER A 65 -4.28 8.61 10.74
#